data_AF-A0A843HI98-F1
#
_entry.id   AF-A0A843HI98-F1
#
_cell.length_a   1.000
_cell.length_b   1.000
_cell.length_c   1.000
_cell.angle_alpha   90.00
_cell.angle_beta   90.00
_cell.angle_gamma   90.00
#
_symmetry.space_group_name_H-M   'P 1'
#
loop_
_entity.id
_entity.type
_entity.pdbx_description
1 polymer ?
#
loop_
_entity_poly.entity_id
_entity_poly.type
_entity_poly.pdbx_seq_one_letter_code
_entity_poly.pdbx_strand_id
1 'polypeptide(L)'
;MTAREKDERIARYNMSGMICEVCGKPIMSEQPQIAHCISQSVQNLNKYGWFFIQHRLNYRAVCSLKCNDACNIGYDKGKVLDLLADILLYEMKKHSGGGE
;
A
#
# COMPACT_ATOMS: atom_id res chain seq x y z
N MET A 1 4.67 13.67 -10.38
CA MET A 1 3.46 12.84 -10.48
C MET A 1 2.97 12.85 -11.92
N THR A 2 3.24 11.75 -12.60
CA THR A 2 2.65 11.35 -13.88
C THR A 2 1.14 11.13 -13.74
N ALA A 3 0.40 11.09 -14.85
CA ALA A 3 -1.05 10.83 -14.84
C ALA A 3 -1.38 9.46 -14.22
N ARG A 4 -0.58 8.44 -14.50
CA ARG A 4 -0.74 7.08 -13.97
C ARG A 4 -0.65 7.01 -12.44
N GLU A 5 0.28 7.75 -11.84
CA GLU A 5 0.40 7.84 -10.37
C GLU A 5 -0.79 8.58 -9.71
N LYS A 6 -1.46 9.49 -10.44
CA LYS A 6 -2.69 10.13 -9.96
C LYS A 6 -3.87 9.15 -9.98
N ASP A 7 -3.97 8.36 -11.04
CA ASP A 7 -5.06 7.40 -11.22
C ASP A 7 -5.00 6.26 -10.18
N GLU A 8 -3.80 5.75 -9.88
CA GLU A 8 -3.61 4.73 -8.83
C GLU A 8 -3.97 5.24 -7.44
N ARG A 9 -3.69 6.51 -7.14
CA ARG A 9 -4.08 7.15 -5.88
C ARG A 9 -5.61 7.28 -5.77
N ILE A 10 -6.26 7.75 -6.83
CA ILE A 10 -7.73 7.88 -6.87
C ILE A 10 -8.39 6.50 -6.74
N ALA A 11 -7.86 5.50 -7.45
CA ALA A 11 -8.35 4.12 -7.36
C ALA A 11 -8.26 3.58 -5.92
N ARG A 12 -7.18 3.88 -5.19
CA ARG A 12 -7.03 3.42 -3.80
C ARG A 12 -8.05 4.06 -2.85
N TYR A 13 -8.33 5.35 -2.99
CA TYR A 13 -9.37 6.02 -2.19
C TYR A 13 -10.77 5.51 -2.51
N ASN A 14 -11.07 5.24 -3.79
CA ASN A 14 -12.33 4.66 -4.20
C ASN A 14 -12.48 3.23 -3.63
N MET A 15 -11.42 2.42 -3.67
CA MET A 15 -11.42 1.08 -3.05
C MET A 15 -11.61 1.12 -1.53
N SER A 16 -11.11 2.15 -0.84
CA SER A 16 -11.28 2.28 0.61
C SER A 16 -12.64 2.87 1.01
N GLY A 17 -13.48 3.26 0.05
CA GLY A 17 -14.76 3.92 0.32
C GLY A 17 -14.59 5.27 1.02
N MET A 18 -13.46 5.95 0.79
CA MET A 18 -13.08 7.16 1.52
C MET A 18 -12.97 6.97 3.05
N ILE A 19 -12.72 5.73 3.50
CA ILE A 19 -12.48 5.42 4.91
C ILE A 19 -10.99 5.15 5.11
N CYS A 20 -10.45 5.63 6.24
CA CYS A 20 -9.07 5.37 6.64
C CYS A 20 -8.89 3.90 7.02
N GLU A 21 -7.97 3.21 6.35
CA GLU A 21 -7.68 1.78 6.58
C GLU A 21 -6.94 1.50 7.91
N VAL A 22 -6.63 2.54 8.69
CA VAL A 22 -5.94 2.43 10.00
C VAL A 22 -6.88 2.73 11.16
N CYS A 23 -7.61 3.86 11.11
CA CYS A 23 -8.48 4.29 12.23
C CYS A 23 -9.98 4.19 11.95
N GLY A 24 -10.39 3.81 10.73
CA GLY A 24 -11.80 3.66 10.35
C GLY A 24 -12.57 4.98 10.19
N LYS A 25 -11.91 6.14 10.35
CA LYS A 25 -12.57 7.45 10.18
C LYS A 25 -12.69 7.83 8.70
N PRO A 26 -13.75 8.57 8.31
CA PRO A 26 -13.85 9.13 6.97
C PRO A 26 -12.68 10.07 6.64
N ILE A 27 -12.21 10.01 5.40
CA ILE A 27 -11.17 10.87 4.83
C ILE A 27 -11.87 12.12 4.28
N MET A 28 -12.10 13.12 5.15
CA MET A 28 -13.00 14.26 4.89
C MET A 28 -12.30 15.57 4.46
N SER A 29 -11.01 15.57 4.06
CA SER A 29 -10.11 16.74 3.81
C SER A 29 -9.23 17.08 5.04
N GLU A 30 -7.94 17.44 5.00
CA GLU A 30 -7.17 18.28 4.03
C GLU A 30 -5.87 17.65 3.48
N GLN A 31 -5.45 16.48 3.95
CA GLN A 31 -4.26 15.80 3.41
C GLN A 31 -4.49 14.29 3.31
N PRO A 32 -5.30 13.83 2.34
CA PRO A 32 -5.41 12.41 2.07
C PRO A 32 -4.04 11.86 1.64
N GLN A 33 -3.55 10.85 2.37
CA GLN A 33 -2.26 10.23 2.10
C GLN A 33 -2.45 8.78 1.66
N ILE A 34 -1.60 8.38 0.71
CA ILE A 34 -1.39 6.97 0.39
C ILE A 34 -0.07 6.59 1.07
N ALA A 35 -0.21 5.87 2.19
CA ALA A 35 0.89 5.45 3.04
C ALA A 35 1.48 4.13 2.55
N HIS A 36 2.81 4.03 2.50
CA HIS A 36 3.48 2.74 2.34
C HIS A 36 3.51 2.00 3.69
N CYS A 37 3.07 0.74 3.73
CA CYS A 37 3.24 -0.13 4.89
C CYS A 37 4.74 -0.42 5.14
N ILE A 38 5.47 -0.73 4.07
CA ILE A 38 6.93 -0.83 4.04
C ILE A 38 7.47 0.39 3.29
N SER A 39 8.15 1.28 4.00
CA SER A 39 8.63 2.55 3.43
C SER A 39 9.55 2.37 2.22
N GLN A 40 9.46 3.29 1.26
CA GLN A 40 10.32 3.37 0.08
C GLN A 40 11.71 3.95 0.44
N SER A 41 12.41 3.33 1.37
CA SER A 41 13.81 3.65 1.67
C SER A 41 14.73 2.92 0.70
N VAL A 42 15.95 3.44 0.48
CA VAL A 42 16.98 2.75 -0.33
C VAL A 42 17.29 1.37 0.25
N GLN A 43 17.31 1.25 1.58
CA GLN A 43 17.55 -0.01 2.29
C GLN A 43 16.44 -1.03 1.97
N ASN A 44 15.17 -0.63 2.03
CA ASN A 44 14.05 -1.52 1.73
C ASN A 44 13.96 -1.86 0.23
N LEU A 45 14.28 -0.90 -0.64
CA LEU A 45 14.36 -1.15 -2.08
C LEU A 45 15.44 -2.18 -2.41
N ASN A 46 16.61 -2.11 -1.78
CA ASN A 46 17.66 -3.11 -1.97
C ASN A 46 17.28 -4.47 -1.37
N LYS A 47 16.60 -4.48 -0.23
CA LYS A 47 16.26 -5.71 0.50
C LYS A 47 15.11 -6.47 -0.14
N TYR A 48 14.06 -5.78 -0.55
CA TYR A 48 12.82 -6.39 -1.03
C TYR A 48 12.64 -6.22 -2.55
N GLY A 49 13.16 -5.15 -3.13
CA GLY A 49 13.02 -4.86 -4.56
C GLY A 49 11.78 -4.02 -4.89
N TRP A 50 11.83 -3.39 -6.08
CA TRP A 50 10.77 -2.49 -6.56
C TRP A 50 9.40 -3.16 -6.66
N PHE A 51 9.39 -4.45 -7.05
CA PHE A 51 8.19 -5.26 -7.22
C PHE A 51 7.29 -5.26 -5.97
N PHE A 52 7.88 -5.36 -4.77
CA PHE A 52 7.12 -5.34 -3.51
C PHE A 52 6.85 -3.93 -3.01
N ILE A 53 7.85 -3.05 -3.08
CA ILE A 53 7.75 -1.70 -2.50
C ILE A 53 6.70 -0.84 -3.20
N GLN A 54 6.58 -0.95 -4.52
CA GLN A 54 5.57 -0.23 -5.30
C GLN A 54 4.28 -1.02 -5.51
N HIS A 55 4.15 -2.19 -4.91
CA HIS A 55 2.96 -3.01 -5.08
C HIS A 55 1.73 -2.35 -4.47
N ARG A 56 0.58 -2.47 -5.13
CA ARG A 56 -0.68 -1.87 -4.67
C ARG A 56 -1.09 -2.26 -3.25
N LEU A 57 -0.74 -3.49 -2.82
CA LEU A 57 -1.04 -4.00 -1.47
C LEU A 57 -0.11 -3.44 -0.40
N ASN A 58 1.04 -2.86 -0.76
CA ASN A 58 1.90 -2.12 0.16
C ASN A 58 1.35 -0.72 0.48
N TYR A 59 0.23 -0.32 -0.13
CA TYR A 59 -0.39 0.99 0.12
C TYR A 59 -1.60 0.91 1.05
N ARG A 60 -1.81 1.95 1.84
CA ARG A 60 -3.05 2.18 2.59
C ARG A 60 -3.52 3.62 2.44
N ALA A 61 -4.83 3.82 2.28
CA ALA A 61 -5.48 5.12 2.35
C ALA A 61 -5.60 5.56 3.82
N VAL A 62 -4.98 6.69 4.18
CA VAL A 62 -4.96 7.19 5.55
C VAL A 62 -5.38 8.65 5.65
N CYS A 63 -5.97 9.01 6.79
CA CYS A 63 -6.53 10.34 7.02
C CYS A 63 -5.52 11.40 7.54
N SER A 64 -4.32 10.99 7.95
CA SER A 64 -3.34 11.89 8.58
C SER A 64 -1.94 11.28 8.65
N LEU A 65 -0.92 12.13 8.88
CA LEU A 65 0.46 11.70 9.17
C LEU A 65 0.54 10.72 10.34
N LYS A 66 -0.27 10.92 11.39
CA LYS A 66 -0.34 9.98 12.52
C LYS A 66 -0.76 8.58 12.08
N CYS A 67 -1.73 8.47 11.18
CA CYS A 67 -2.18 7.18 10.65
C CYS A 67 -1.19 6.62 9.61
N ASN A 68 -0.49 7.47 8.86
CA ASN A 68 0.62 7.06 8.01
C ASN A 68 1.74 6.41 8.83
N ASP A 69 2.15 7.04 9.93
CA ASP A 69 3.20 6.50 10.80
C ASP A 69 2.74 5.19 11.47
N ALA A 70 1.49 5.13 11.92
CA ALA A 70 0.91 3.90 12.48
C ALA A 70 0.76 2.76 11.45
N CYS A 71 0.73 3.08 10.15
CA CYS A 71 0.69 2.11 9.07
C CYS A 71 2.05 1.46 8.81
N ASN A 72 3.14 2.06 9.29
CA ASN A 72 4.48 1.57 9.04
C ASN A 72 4.76 0.27 9.81
N ILE A 73 4.92 -0.82 9.08
CA ILE A 73 5.21 -2.15 9.64
C ILE A 73 6.69 -2.53 9.53
N GLY A 74 7.57 -1.65 9.03
CA GLY A 74 8.96 -1.99 8.68
C GLY A 74 9.81 -2.57 9.82
N TYR A 75 9.43 -2.31 11.07
CA TYR A 75 10.09 -2.83 12.27
C TYR A 75 9.53 -4.19 12.75
N ASP A 76 8.36 -4.59 12.26
CA ASP A 76 7.69 -5.85 12.59
C ASP A 76 7.94 -6.88 11.49
N LYS A 77 8.94 -7.73 11.70
CA LYS A 77 9.36 -8.74 10.70
C LYS A 77 8.23 -9.70 10.33
N GLY A 78 7.37 -10.06 11.27
CA GLY A 78 6.24 -10.97 11.02
C GLY A 78 5.28 -10.36 10.02
N LYS A 79 4.80 -9.15 10.31
CA LYS A 79 3.88 -8.42 9.43
C LYS A 79 4.48 -8.12 8.06
N VAL A 80 5.78 -7.85 8.00
CA VAL A 80 6.46 -7.65 6.72
C VAL A 80 6.42 -8.94 5.89
N LEU A 81 6.75 -10.09 6.48
CA LEU A 81 6.70 -11.37 5.77
C LEU A 81 5.28 -11.71 5.30
N ASP A 82 4.28 -11.47 6.15
CA ASP A 82 2.87 -11.68 5.81
C ASP A 82 2.47 -10.83 4.59
N LEU A 83 2.83 -9.55 4.57
CA LEU A 83 2.54 -8.67 3.44
C LEU A 83 3.24 -9.13 2.15
N LEU A 84 4.51 -9.55 2.23
CA LEU A 84 5.24 -10.04 1.05
C LEU A 84 4.59 -11.33 0.51
N ALA A 85 4.15 -12.23 1.40
CA ALA A 85 3.42 -13.44 1.02
C ALA A 85 2.09 -13.10 0.33
N ASP A 86 1.32 -12.17 0.89
CA ASP A 86 0.06 -11.70 0.28
C ASP A 86 0.27 -11.13 -1.12
N ILE A 87 1.35 -10.36 -1.32
CA ILE A 87 1.73 -9.82 -2.64
C ILE A 87 2.01 -10.94 -3.63
N LEU A 88 2.81 -11.93 -3.26
CA LEU A 88 3.13 -13.06 -4.12
C LEU A 88 1.88 -13.87 -4.45
N LEU A 89 1.04 -14.19 -3.46
CA LEU A 89 -0.21 -14.93 -3.67
C LEU A 89 -1.17 -14.16 -4.59
N TYR A 90 -1.23 -12.84 -4.47
CA TYR A 90 -2.03 -11.99 -5.34
C TYR A 90 -1.56 -12.06 -6.80
N GLU A 91 -0.27 -11.84 -7.05
CA GLU A 91 0.26 -11.86 -8.41
C GLU A 91 0.23 -13.28 -9.01
N MET A 92 0.48 -14.33 -8.22
CA MET A 92 0.29 -15.72 -8.66
C MET A 92 -1.14 -15.96 -9.14
N LYS A 93 -2.16 -15.61 -8.35
CA LYS A 93 -3.57 -15.79 -8.74
C LYS A 93 -3.91 -15.04 -10.03
N LYS A 94 -3.43 -13.81 -10.18
CA LYS A 94 -3.63 -12.99 -11.37
C LYS A 94 -3.02 -13.62 -12.64
N HIS A 95 -1.86 -14.26 -12.51
CA HIS A 95 -1.17 -14.91 -13.63
C HIS A 95 -1.61 -16.36 -13.87
N SER A 96 -2.10 -17.06 -12.85
CA SER A 96 -2.64 -18.43 -12.99
C SER A 96 -4.06 -18.46 -13.56
N GLY A 97 -4.79 -17.33 -13.56
CA GLY A 97 -6.13 -17.19 -14.12
C GLY A 97 -6.21 -16.48 -15.48
N GLY A 98 -5.11 -16.38 -16.23
CA GLY A 98 -5.00 -15.56 -17.44
C GLY A 98 -4.55 -16.32 -18.69
N GLY A 99 -5.21 -17.45 -18.97
CA GLY A 99 -5.13 -18.19 -20.23
C GLY A 99 -6.52 -18.52 -20.74
N GLU A 100 -7.36 -17.50 -20.97
CA GLU A 100 -8.58 -17.55 -21.79
C GLU A 100 -8.71 -16.24 -22.56
#